data_AF-A0A7J7HZC4-F1
#
_entry.id   AF-A0A7J7HZC4-F1
#
_cell.length_a   1.000
_cell.length_b   1.000
_cell.length_c   1.000
_cell.angle_alpha   90.00
_cell.angle_beta   90.00
_cell.angle_gamma   90.00
#
_symmetry.space_group_name_H-M   'P 1'
#
loop_
_entity.id
_entity.type
_entity.pdbx_description
1 polymer ?
#
loop_
_entity_poly.entity_id
_entity_poly.type
_entity_poly.pdbx_seq_one_letter_code
_entity_poly.pdbx_strand_id
1 'polypeptide(L)'
;MTVSVLVDVTTRALCPGESTCSEAIYINGVQQTVVGIFKMVVLPILGQLADEYGRKPLLILTLSTTIVPFALLSINESKASVYAYYVLHTISYIISQRSIFCISVAYVADVVEEDKRAALFSWITGIFSFSHVLGNVLARFLPEDYIFEVSIALLIFCPIYMHLFLVETVQSTPRHRQHAPWLHKALKIVKERYNSMRHAATIVVSSPTLKGMSLVSFFYELGMSGISGVLLYYLKAAFGFNKNQFSEILMMVGIGSIVSQILILPLINPLVGEKVILCTALLSSIAYALVYGLAWASWVPYLSASFGVIYVLVKPATYAIISRASSSADQGKAQAFIAGVQSIADLLSPLAMSPLTSWFLSSDAPFNCKGFSIVLASSCMVISLCCACMLKHEKPSKNILVDNGENIEAPLLS
;
A
#
# COMPACT_ATOMS: atom_id res chain seq x y z
N MET A 1 -7.82 -10.12 -7.60
CA MET A 1 -8.87 -10.62 -8.51
C MET A 1 -10.26 -10.20 -8.08
N THR A 2 -10.63 -10.31 -6.79
CA THR A 2 -12.01 -10.08 -6.34
C THR A 2 -12.44 -8.61 -6.23
N VAL A 3 -11.51 -7.65 -6.16
CA VAL A 3 -11.81 -6.23 -5.89
C VAL A 3 -12.89 -5.65 -6.82
N SER A 4 -12.81 -5.91 -8.12
CA SER A 4 -13.77 -5.43 -9.12
C SER A 4 -15.18 -6.01 -8.90
N VAL A 5 -15.28 -7.30 -8.56
CA VAL A 5 -16.57 -7.98 -8.32
C VAL A 5 -17.15 -7.61 -6.96
N LEU A 6 -16.29 -7.35 -5.97
CA LEU A 6 -16.71 -7.09 -4.60
C LEU A 6 -17.63 -5.86 -4.51
N VAL A 7 -17.35 -4.83 -5.30
CA VAL A 7 -18.21 -3.64 -5.39
C VAL A 7 -19.59 -4.01 -5.90
N ASP A 8 -19.66 -4.91 -6.90
CA ASP A 8 -20.94 -5.34 -7.46
C ASP A 8 -21.76 -6.19 -6.49
N VAL A 9 -21.12 -7.16 -5.83
CA VAL A 9 -21.76 -8.03 -4.84
C VAL A 9 -22.23 -7.26 -3.61
N THR A 10 -21.37 -6.40 -3.05
CA THR A 10 -21.70 -5.65 -1.83
C THR A 10 -22.83 -4.65 -2.07
N THR A 11 -22.82 -3.95 -3.21
CA THR A 11 -23.90 -3.01 -3.57
C THR A 11 -25.22 -3.74 -3.85
N ARG A 12 -25.19 -4.85 -4.60
CA ARG A 12 -26.38 -5.67 -4.91
C ARG A 12 -27.02 -6.25 -3.65
N ALA A 13 -26.21 -6.72 -2.71
CA ALA A 13 -26.70 -7.30 -1.46
C ALA A 13 -27.28 -6.25 -0.51
N LEU A 14 -26.54 -5.15 -0.25
CA LEU A 14 -26.91 -4.15 0.76
C LEU A 14 -28.02 -3.21 0.28
N CYS A 15 -27.93 -2.75 -0.97
CA CYS A 15 -28.85 -1.78 -1.55
C CYS A 15 -29.46 -2.31 -2.87
N PRO A 16 -30.37 -3.32 -2.80
CA PRO A 16 -30.93 -3.94 -3.99
C PRO A 16 -31.78 -2.94 -4.78
N GLY A 17 -31.47 -2.77 -6.07
CA GLY A 17 -32.22 -1.90 -6.98
C GLY A 17 -31.84 -0.42 -6.96
N GLU A 18 -30.90 0.00 -6.11
CA GLU A 18 -30.42 1.37 -6.05
C GLU A 18 -29.10 1.54 -6.81
N SER A 19 -28.96 2.65 -7.55
CA SER A 19 -27.70 3.01 -8.22
C SER A 19 -26.61 3.45 -7.24
N THR A 20 -27.00 3.90 -6.04
CA THR A 20 -26.12 4.45 -5.00
C THR A 20 -26.28 3.63 -3.73
N CYS A 21 -25.17 3.18 -3.12
CA CYS A 21 -25.22 2.47 -1.85
C CYS A 21 -24.33 3.16 -0.82
N SER A 22 -24.91 4.11 -0.08
CA SER A 22 -24.27 4.85 1.01
C SER A 22 -23.71 3.90 2.07
N GLU A 23 -24.47 2.85 2.38
CA GLU A 23 -24.12 1.86 3.39
C GLU A 23 -22.83 1.09 3.03
N ALA A 24 -22.69 0.63 1.78
CA ALA A 24 -21.48 -0.08 1.34
C ALA A 24 -20.24 0.83 1.40
N ILE A 25 -20.39 2.11 1.00
CA ILE A 25 -19.32 3.10 1.05
C ILE A 25 -18.88 3.34 2.49
N TYR A 26 -19.84 3.52 3.40
CA TYR A 26 -19.57 3.75 4.81
C TYR A 26 -18.86 2.56 5.47
N ILE A 27 -19.37 1.34 5.27
CA ILE A 27 -18.79 0.12 5.86
C ILE A 27 -17.36 -0.10 5.33
N ASN A 28 -17.13 0.10 4.02
CA ASN A 28 -15.79 0.00 3.46
C ASN A 28 -14.82 1.04 4.07
N GLY A 29 -15.29 2.27 4.26
CA GLY A 29 -14.52 3.32 4.94
C GLY A 29 -14.18 2.98 6.39
N VAL A 30 -15.15 2.45 7.14
CA VAL A 30 -14.96 1.98 8.52
C VAL A 30 -13.95 0.83 8.56
N GLN A 31 -14.07 -0.17 7.67
CA GLN A 31 -13.11 -1.26 7.58
C GLN A 31 -11.68 -0.72 7.38
N GLN A 32 -11.47 0.18 6.41
CA GLN A 32 -10.13 0.72 6.12
C GLN A 32 -9.55 1.50 7.33
N THR A 33 -10.39 2.28 7.99
CA THR A 33 -10.07 3.01 9.22
C THR A 33 -9.62 2.05 10.33
N VAL A 34 -10.42 1.02 10.61
CA VAL A 34 -10.14 0.02 11.66
C VAL A 34 -8.85 -0.75 11.34
N VAL A 35 -8.69 -1.24 10.11
CA VAL A 35 -7.45 -1.90 9.66
C VAL A 35 -6.25 -0.97 9.82
N GLY A 36 -6.41 0.33 9.49
CA GLY A 36 -5.39 1.37 9.65
C GLY A 36 -4.89 1.54 11.09
N ILE A 37 -5.80 1.49 12.08
CA ILE A 37 -5.45 1.60 13.51
C ILE A 37 -4.69 0.36 13.96
N PHE A 38 -5.27 -0.82 13.72
CA PHE A 38 -4.74 -2.06 14.29
C PHE A 38 -3.46 -2.53 13.60
N LYS A 39 -3.24 -2.23 12.31
CA LYS A 39 -2.02 -2.63 11.58
C LYS A 39 -0.74 -2.09 12.22
N MET A 40 -0.77 -0.92 12.86
CA MET A 40 0.42 -0.34 13.51
C MET A 40 0.89 -1.13 14.73
N VAL A 41 -0.04 -1.80 15.42
CA VAL A 41 0.23 -2.57 16.63
C VAL A 41 0.45 -4.06 16.30
N VAL A 42 -0.38 -4.61 15.42
CA VAL A 42 -0.38 -6.04 15.10
C VAL A 42 0.81 -6.44 14.24
N LEU A 43 1.26 -5.59 13.31
CA LEU A 43 2.37 -5.92 12.41
C LEU A 43 3.70 -6.21 13.14
N PRO A 44 4.15 -5.40 14.12
CA PRO A 44 5.33 -5.72 14.92
C PRO A 44 5.17 -7.01 15.75
N ILE A 45 3.99 -7.23 16.32
CA ILE A 45 3.70 -8.42 17.13
C ILE A 45 3.81 -9.67 16.26
N LEU A 46 3.20 -9.67 15.07
CA LEU A 46 3.29 -10.76 14.12
C LEU A 46 4.74 -10.99 13.66
N GLY A 47 5.52 -9.93 13.42
CA GLY A 47 6.95 -10.08 13.11
C GLY A 47 7.71 -10.88 14.17
N GLN A 48 7.52 -10.54 15.44
CA GLN A 48 8.16 -11.25 16.54
C GLN A 48 7.63 -12.67 16.72
N LEU A 49 6.33 -12.90 16.53
CA LEU A 49 5.80 -14.26 16.52
C LEU A 49 6.42 -15.08 15.38
N ALA A 50 6.70 -14.48 14.23
CA ALA A 50 7.35 -15.16 13.11
C ALA A 50 8.78 -15.56 13.48
N ASP A 51 9.49 -14.68 14.18
CA ASP A 51 10.86 -14.93 14.62
C ASP A 51 10.92 -15.95 15.78
N GLU A 52 9.88 -16.05 16.62
CA GLU A 52 9.82 -16.99 17.77
C GLU A 52 9.23 -18.37 17.42
N TYR A 53 8.16 -18.42 16.64
CA TYR A 53 7.42 -19.66 16.32
C TYR A 53 7.76 -20.22 14.94
N GLY A 54 8.57 -19.51 14.16
CA GLY A 54 8.93 -19.87 12.80
C GLY A 54 8.18 -19.08 11.73
N ARG A 55 8.84 -18.87 10.60
CA ARG A 55 8.32 -18.04 9.51
C ARG A 55 7.30 -18.80 8.65
N LYS A 56 7.50 -20.12 8.43
CA LYS A 56 6.57 -20.96 7.66
C LYS A 56 5.17 -21.05 8.29
N PRO A 57 4.99 -21.41 9.59
CA PRO A 57 3.67 -21.54 10.17
C PRO A 57 2.93 -20.20 10.21
N LEU A 58 3.64 -19.08 10.41
CA LEU A 58 3.00 -17.77 10.43
C LEU A 58 2.58 -17.29 9.02
N LEU A 59 3.36 -17.59 7.98
CA LEU A 59 2.95 -17.35 6.58
C LEU A 59 1.70 -18.16 6.21
N ILE A 60 1.65 -19.44 6.59
CA ILE A 60 0.49 -20.30 6.36
C ILE A 60 -0.72 -19.76 7.14
N LEU A 61 -0.54 -19.38 8.41
CA LEU A 61 -1.61 -18.85 9.25
C LEU A 61 -2.19 -17.57 8.66
N THR A 62 -1.34 -16.59 8.35
CA THR A 62 -1.77 -15.29 7.79
C THR A 62 -2.56 -15.51 6.51
N LEU A 63 -2.04 -16.26 5.53
CA LEU A 63 -2.75 -16.56 4.29
C LEU A 63 -4.08 -17.30 4.52
N SER A 64 -4.11 -18.28 5.43
CA SER A 64 -5.33 -19.05 5.72
C SER A 64 -6.47 -18.19 6.27
N THR A 65 -6.18 -17.12 7.03
CA THR A 65 -7.24 -16.24 7.54
C THR A 65 -8.05 -15.58 6.43
N THR A 66 -7.48 -15.40 5.23
CA THR A 66 -8.18 -14.77 4.11
C THR A 66 -9.18 -15.68 3.40
N ILE A 67 -9.13 -17.00 3.64
CA ILE A 67 -10.02 -17.98 2.98
C ILE A 67 -11.46 -17.81 3.48
N VAL A 68 -11.65 -17.70 4.80
CA VAL A 68 -12.97 -17.73 5.44
C VAL A 68 -13.89 -16.60 4.95
N PRO A 69 -13.46 -15.31 4.89
CA PRO A 69 -14.32 -14.25 4.39
C PRO A 69 -14.79 -14.48 2.95
N PHE A 70 -13.88 -14.88 2.05
CA PHE A 70 -14.26 -15.11 0.64
C PHE A 70 -15.14 -16.35 0.47
N ALA A 71 -14.89 -17.42 1.23
CA ALA A 71 -15.75 -18.60 1.25
C ALA A 71 -17.18 -18.24 1.68
N LEU A 72 -17.34 -17.35 2.66
CA LEU A 72 -18.65 -16.91 3.12
C LEU A 72 -19.46 -16.20 2.00
N LEU A 73 -18.82 -15.28 1.27
CA LEU A 73 -19.46 -14.61 0.13
C LEU A 73 -19.81 -15.59 -1.00
N SER A 74 -18.97 -16.60 -1.23
CA SER A 74 -19.23 -17.61 -2.27
C SER A 74 -20.41 -18.52 -1.97
N ILE A 75 -20.75 -18.74 -0.69
CA ILE A 75 -21.87 -19.61 -0.30
C ILE A 75 -23.21 -18.86 -0.37
N ASN A 76 -23.22 -17.60 0.07
CA ASN A 76 -24.45 -16.82 0.16
C ASN A 76 -24.16 -15.32 0.03
N GLU A 77 -24.83 -14.64 -0.90
CA GLU A 77 -24.74 -13.18 -1.10
C GLU A 77 -25.85 -12.40 -0.37
N SER A 78 -26.39 -12.94 0.73
CA SER A 78 -27.37 -12.23 1.56
C SER A 78 -26.75 -11.03 2.31
N LYS A 79 -27.60 -10.07 2.72
CA LYS A 79 -27.18 -8.92 3.56
C LYS A 79 -26.40 -9.35 4.80
N ALA A 80 -26.90 -10.36 5.52
CA ALA A 80 -26.24 -10.88 6.72
C ALA A 80 -24.84 -11.44 6.42
N SER A 81 -24.70 -12.14 5.29
CA SER A 81 -23.42 -12.68 4.83
C SER A 81 -22.42 -11.57 4.49
N VAL A 82 -22.88 -10.47 3.87
CA VAL A 82 -22.01 -9.32 3.56
C VAL A 82 -21.51 -8.62 4.82
N TYR A 83 -22.35 -8.41 5.84
CA TYR A 83 -21.85 -7.86 7.12
C TYR A 83 -20.85 -8.80 7.80
N ALA A 84 -21.13 -10.10 7.82
CA ALA A 84 -20.22 -11.10 8.36
C ALA A 84 -18.91 -11.16 7.57
N TYR A 85 -18.97 -11.00 6.24
CA TYR A 85 -17.79 -10.82 5.39
C TYR A 85 -16.97 -9.62 5.85
N TYR A 86 -17.57 -8.44 5.99
CA TYR A 86 -16.85 -7.24 6.41
C TYR A 86 -16.16 -7.43 7.78
N VAL A 87 -16.83 -8.05 8.74
CA VAL A 87 -16.23 -8.34 10.07
C VAL A 87 -15.04 -9.29 9.95
N LEU A 88 -15.24 -10.45 9.32
CA LEU A 88 -14.20 -11.47 9.18
C LEU A 88 -13.04 -10.96 8.33
N HIS A 89 -13.35 -10.28 7.23
CA HIS A 89 -12.37 -9.70 6.32
C HIS A 89 -11.56 -8.60 6.99
N THR A 90 -12.16 -7.79 7.87
CA THR A 90 -11.43 -6.81 8.70
C THR A 90 -10.38 -7.50 9.57
N ILE A 91 -10.77 -8.55 10.29
CA ILE A 91 -9.87 -9.34 11.15
C ILE A 91 -8.74 -9.94 10.29
N SER A 92 -9.08 -10.57 9.18
CA SER A 92 -8.10 -11.17 8.26
C SER A 92 -7.17 -10.13 7.66
N TYR A 93 -7.64 -8.92 7.32
CA TYR A 93 -6.80 -7.83 6.80
C TYR A 93 -5.81 -7.30 7.84
N ILE A 94 -6.25 -7.15 9.10
CA ILE A 94 -5.38 -6.75 10.21
C ILE A 94 -4.21 -7.73 10.35
N ILE A 95 -4.48 -9.02 10.21
CA ILE A 95 -3.48 -10.08 10.35
C ILE A 95 -2.61 -10.22 9.10
N SER A 96 -3.19 -10.13 7.90
CA SER A 96 -2.55 -10.60 6.67
C SER A 96 -1.89 -9.52 5.84
N GLN A 97 -2.50 -8.33 5.72
CA GLN A 97 -2.28 -7.44 4.58
C GLN A 97 -0.81 -7.03 4.39
N ARG A 98 -0.16 -6.48 5.42
CA ARG A 98 1.26 -6.10 5.37
C ARG A 98 2.18 -7.19 5.95
N SER A 99 1.65 -8.08 6.77
CA SER A 99 2.42 -9.12 7.45
C SER A 99 2.99 -10.15 6.48
N ILE A 100 2.20 -10.58 5.48
CA ILE A 100 2.66 -11.56 4.48
C ILE A 100 3.93 -11.03 3.79
N PHE A 101 3.89 -9.79 3.28
CA PHE A 101 5.05 -9.18 2.62
C PHE A 101 6.27 -9.07 3.56
N CYS A 102 6.08 -8.59 4.78
CA CYS A 102 7.18 -8.46 5.75
C CYS A 102 7.82 -9.81 6.11
N ILE A 103 7.00 -10.84 6.38
CA ILE A 103 7.50 -12.17 6.74
C ILE A 103 8.18 -12.83 5.53
N SER A 104 7.65 -12.65 4.31
CA SER A 104 8.29 -13.15 3.09
C SER A 104 9.66 -12.51 2.83
N VAL A 105 9.79 -11.20 2.98
CA VAL A 105 11.08 -10.51 2.83
C VAL A 105 12.08 -11.00 3.88
N ALA A 106 11.63 -11.16 5.12
CA ALA A 106 12.49 -11.63 6.20
C ALA A 106 12.88 -13.12 6.04
N TYR A 107 11.99 -13.95 5.51
CA TYR A 107 12.32 -15.33 5.12
C TYR A 107 13.42 -15.38 4.07
N VAL A 108 13.32 -14.55 3.04
CA VAL A 108 14.36 -14.47 2.00
C VAL A 108 15.68 -13.94 2.56
N ALA A 109 15.64 -13.01 3.53
CA ALA A 109 16.84 -12.54 4.21
C ALA A 109 17.57 -13.67 4.96
N ASP A 110 16.84 -14.63 5.55
CA ASP A 110 17.42 -15.75 6.29
C ASP A 110 18.11 -16.78 5.39
N VAL A 111 17.61 -17.00 4.18
CA VAL A 111 18.09 -18.06 3.28
C VAL A 111 19.19 -17.57 2.32
N VAL A 112 19.24 -16.26 2.07
CA VAL A 112 20.06 -15.68 0.99
C VAL A 112 21.27 -14.94 1.56
N GLU A 113 22.41 -15.16 0.92
CA GLU A 113 23.67 -14.42 1.11
C GLU A 113 23.53 -12.91 0.89
N GLU A 114 24.27 -12.11 1.66
CA GLU A 114 24.06 -10.65 1.75
C GLU A 114 24.22 -9.91 0.42
N ASP A 115 25.14 -10.38 -0.44
CA ASP A 115 25.45 -9.86 -1.76
C ASP A 115 24.27 -10.01 -2.76
N LYS A 116 23.43 -11.05 -2.59
CA LYS A 116 22.31 -11.36 -3.49
C LYS A 116 20.96 -10.88 -2.97
N ARG A 117 20.87 -10.45 -1.70
CA ARG A 117 19.61 -9.99 -1.07
C ARG A 117 18.95 -8.85 -1.83
N ALA A 118 19.71 -7.85 -2.27
CA ALA A 118 19.16 -6.69 -2.97
C ALA A 118 18.45 -7.08 -4.29
N ALA A 119 19.04 -8.00 -5.05
CA ALA A 119 18.44 -8.53 -6.27
C ALA A 119 17.15 -9.29 -5.95
N LEU A 120 17.18 -10.22 -4.98
CA LEU A 120 16.00 -11.02 -4.65
C LEU A 120 14.87 -10.22 -4.00
N PHE A 121 15.16 -9.22 -3.18
CA PHE A 121 14.15 -8.29 -2.68
C PHE A 121 13.46 -7.52 -3.82
N SER A 122 14.21 -7.16 -4.86
CA SER A 122 13.65 -6.54 -6.08
C SER A 122 12.78 -7.51 -6.88
N TRP A 123 13.15 -8.80 -6.95
CA TRP A 123 12.31 -9.82 -7.56
C TRP A 123 10.99 -10.04 -6.81
N ILE A 124 11.01 -10.09 -5.48
CA ILE A 124 9.79 -10.25 -4.66
C ILE A 124 8.82 -9.08 -4.88
N THR A 125 9.32 -7.84 -4.83
CA THR A 125 8.48 -6.65 -5.06
C THR A 125 7.98 -6.57 -6.51
N GLY A 126 8.78 -7.01 -7.47
CA GLY A 126 8.40 -7.15 -8.88
C GLY A 126 7.28 -8.17 -9.08
N ILE A 127 7.40 -9.38 -8.51
CA ILE A 127 6.38 -10.42 -8.57
C ILE A 127 5.08 -9.97 -7.90
N PHE A 128 5.16 -9.25 -6.79
CA PHE A 128 3.98 -8.69 -6.11
C PHE A 128 3.25 -7.66 -7.00
N SER A 129 4.00 -6.83 -7.73
CA SER A 129 3.42 -5.86 -8.67
C SER A 129 2.81 -6.56 -9.88
N PHE A 130 3.50 -7.55 -10.43
CA PHE A 130 3.02 -8.37 -11.55
C PHE A 130 1.73 -9.13 -11.19
N SER A 131 1.68 -9.72 -10.00
CA SER A 131 0.49 -10.46 -9.53
C SER A 131 -0.74 -9.56 -9.38
N HIS A 132 -0.55 -8.28 -9.02
CA HIS A 132 -1.65 -7.32 -8.97
C HIS A 132 -2.23 -7.05 -10.36
N VAL A 133 -1.39 -6.86 -11.38
CA VAL A 133 -1.84 -6.68 -12.77
C VAL A 133 -2.50 -7.95 -13.30
N LEU A 134 -1.85 -9.10 -13.12
CA LEU A 134 -2.39 -10.40 -13.52
C LEU A 134 -3.73 -10.68 -12.85
N GLY A 135 -3.88 -10.32 -11.58
CA GLY A 135 -5.13 -10.44 -10.84
C GLY A 135 -6.28 -9.60 -11.42
N ASN A 136 -5.99 -8.43 -11.98
CA ASN A 136 -7.00 -7.58 -12.64
C ASN A 136 -7.31 -8.09 -14.05
N VAL A 137 -6.32 -8.62 -14.77
CA VAL A 137 -6.51 -9.31 -16.06
C VAL A 137 -7.43 -10.52 -15.88
N LEU A 138 -7.14 -11.39 -14.92
CA LEU A 138 -7.98 -12.55 -14.63
C LEU A 138 -9.40 -12.13 -14.21
N ALA A 139 -9.52 -11.09 -13.38
CA ALA A 139 -10.83 -10.54 -13.00
C ALA A 139 -11.64 -10.09 -14.21
N ARG A 140 -11.01 -9.55 -15.26
CA ARG A 140 -11.68 -9.08 -16.47
C ARG A 140 -12.21 -10.21 -17.36
N PHE A 141 -11.49 -11.33 -17.43
CA PHE A 141 -11.79 -12.41 -18.37
C PHE A 141 -12.59 -13.57 -17.76
N LEU A 142 -12.47 -13.79 -16.44
CA LEU A 142 -13.30 -14.79 -15.77
C LEU A 142 -14.75 -14.29 -15.70
N PRO A 143 -15.77 -15.16 -15.80
CA PRO A 143 -17.17 -14.80 -15.51
C PRO A 143 -17.38 -14.40 -14.05
N GLU A 144 -18.45 -13.66 -13.73
CA GLU A 144 -18.77 -13.25 -12.35
C GLU A 144 -18.93 -14.45 -11.41
N ASP A 145 -19.65 -15.47 -11.84
CA ASP A 145 -20.01 -16.63 -11.02
C ASP A 145 -18.78 -17.45 -10.57
N TYR A 146 -17.78 -17.57 -11.43
CA TYR A 146 -16.58 -18.38 -11.15
C TYR A 146 -15.46 -17.62 -10.42
N ILE A 147 -15.55 -16.28 -10.26
CA ILE A 147 -14.43 -15.52 -9.69
C ILE A 147 -14.18 -15.86 -8.23
N PHE A 148 -15.24 -16.01 -7.43
CA PHE A 148 -15.07 -16.38 -6.02
C PHE A 148 -14.54 -17.80 -5.90
N GLU A 149 -15.08 -18.74 -6.67
CA GLU A 149 -14.63 -20.14 -6.68
C GLU A 149 -13.14 -20.26 -7.04
N VAL A 150 -12.71 -19.62 -8.14
CA VAL A 150 -11.31 -19.64 -8.57
C VAL A 150 -10.42 -18.91 -7.54
N SER A 151 -10.87 -17.80 -6.97
CA SER A 151 -10.12 -17.08 -5.94
C SER A 151 -9.92 -17.94 -4.70
N ILE A 152 -10.95 -18.64 -4.24
CA ILE A 152 -10.89 -19.53 -3.07
C ILE A 152 -9.99 -20.73 -3.37
N ALA A 153 -10.10 -21.34 -4.56
CA ALA A 153 -9.24 -22.44 -4.97
C ALA A 153 -7.76 -22.04 -4.94
N LEU A 154 -7.42 -20.85 -5.46
CA LEU A 154 -6.06 -20.31 -5.39
C LEU A 154 -5.63 -20.01 -3.94
N LEU A 155 -6.52 -19.44 -3.12
CA LEU A 155 -6.25 -19.15 -1.71
C LEU A 155 -6.06 -20.40 -0.86
N ILE A 156 -6.68 -21.53 -1.21
CA ILE A 156 -6.47 -22.84 -0.56
C ILE A 156 -5.20 -23.50 -1.09
N PHE A 157 -4.93 -23.40 -2.39
CA PHE A 157 -3.75 -23.98 -3.02
C PHE A 157 -2.44 -23.38 -2.46
N CYS A 158 -2.39 -22.06 -2.27
CA CYS A 158 -1.20 -21.36 -1.74
C CYS A 158 -0.67 -21.91 -0.40
N PRO A 159 -1.47 -22.02 0.69
CA PRO A 159 -1.00 -22.56 1.96
C PRO A 159 -0.65 -24.05 1.88
N ILE A 160 -1.34 -24.84 1.06
CA ILE A 160 -0.97 -26.25 0.81
C ILE A 160 0.40 -26.33 0.12
N TYR A 161 0.60 -25.53 -0.93
CA TYR A 161 1.86 -25.44 -1.64
C TYR A 161 3.00 -25.01 -0.71
N MET A 162 2.80 -23.97 0.10
CA MET A 162 3.79 -23.56 1.11
C MET A 162 4.03 -24.64 2.17
N HIS A 163 3.00 -25.36 2.60
CA HIS A 163 3.16 -26.44 3.57
C HIS A 163 4.06 -27.56 3.04
N LEU A 164 3.89 -27.93 1.76
CA LEU A 164 4.66 -28.99 1.12
C LEU A 164 6.09 -28.57 0.73
N PHE A 165 6.26 -27.37 0.17
CA PHE A 165 7.53 -26.97 -0.46
C PHE A 165 8.35 -25.94 0.33
N LEU A 166 7.73 -25.15 1.20
CA LEU A 166 8.47 -24.16 1.98
C LEU A 166 9.18 -24.85 3.15
N VAL A 167 10.49 -24.67 3.25
CA VAL A 167 11.30 -25.19 4.37
C VAL A 167 11.29 -24.16 5.50
N GLU A 168 11.21 -24.60 6.75
CA GLU A 168 11.31 -23.68 7.90
C GLU A 168 12.76 -23.19 8.08
N THR A 169 12.93 -21.88 8.27
CA THR A 169 14.25 -21.25 8.45
C THR A 169 14.62 -21.12 9.92
N VAL A 170 13.62 -20.98 10.80
CA VAL A 170 13.85 -20.85 12.23
C VAL A 170 13.91 -22.23 12.85
N GLN A 171 15.11 -22.65 13.25
CA GLN A 171 15.24 -23.80 14.14
C GLN A 171 14.62 -23.43 15.49
N SER A 172 13.49 -24.06 15.82
CA SER A 172 12.86 -23.96 17.14
C SER A 172 13.83 -24.47 18.20
N THR A 173 14.71 -23.60 18.70
CA THR A 173 15.48 -23.90 19.90
C THR A 173 14.49 -24.15 21.03
N PRO A 174 14.61 -25.25 21.81
CA PRO A 174 13.76 -25.50 22.96
C PRO A 174 14.16 -24.50 24.05
N ARG A 175 13.72 -23.25 23.93
CA ARG A 175 14.06 -22.22 24.89
C ARG A 175 13.11 -22.37 26.08
N HIS A 176 13.74 -22.63 27.23
CA HIS A 176 13.14 -22.63 28.56
C HIS A 176 12.06 -21.55 28.63
N ARG A 177 10.80 -21.96 28.84
CA ARG A 177 9.68 -21.07 29.17
C ARG A 177 10.04 -20.31 30.45
N GLN A 178 10.73 -19.19 30.33
CA GLN A 178 10.67 -18.16 31.36
C GLN A 178 9.27 -17.57 31.21
N HIS A 179 8.37 -17.94 32.12
CA HIS A 179 7.06 -17.32 32.32
C HIS A 179 7.24 -15.87 32.77
N ALA A 180 7.81 -15.02 31.93
CA ALA A 180 7.47 -13.61 31.98
C ALA A 180 6.02 -13.49 31.50
N PRO A 181 5.13 -12.77 32.21
CA PRO A 181 3.78 -12.54 31.72
C PRO A 181 3.86 -12.00 30.30
N TRP A 182 3.13 -12.60 29.36
CA TRP A 182 3.08 -12.15 27.96
C TRP A 182 2.84 -10.63 27.87
N LEU A 183 2.03 -10.10 28.80
CA LEU A 183 1.79 -8.68 29.01
C LEU A 183 3.06 -7.85 29.31
N HIS A 184 3.98 -8.35 30.13
CA HIS A 184 5.22 -7.65 30.47
C HIS A 184 6.19 -7.60 29.28
N LYS A 185 6.26 -8.71 28.52
CA LYS A 185 7.03 -8.77 27.27
C LYS A 185 6.44 -7.81 26.24
N ALA A 186 5.12 -7.83 26.04
CA ALA A 186 4.41 -6.92 25.15
C ALA A 186 4.59 -5.43 25.54
N LEU A 187 4.48 -5.09 26.83
CA LEU A 187 4.74 -3.73 27.34
C LEU A 187 6.18 -3.27 27.08
N LYS A 188 7.16 -4.15 27.26
CA LYS A 188 8.57 -3.84 26.96
C LYS A 188 8.77 -3.54 25.47
N ILE A 189 8.17 -4.34 24.59
CA ILE A 189 8.23 -4.16 23.14
C ILE A 189 7.60 -2.82 22.73
N VAL A 190 6.42 -2.50 23.28
CA VAL A 190 5.76 -1.20 23.03
C VAL A 190 6.63 -0.04 23.49
N LYS A 191 7.28 -0.15 24.66
CA LYS A 191 8.17 0.90 25.21
C LYS A 191 9.43 1.08 24.36
N GLU A 192 10.08 0.00 23.94
CA GLU A 192 11.26 0.05 23.06
C GLU A 192 10.89 0.65 21.70
N ARG A 193 9.72 0.30 21.15
CA ARG A 193 9.22 0.88 19.91
C ARG A 193 8.90 2.36 20.06
N TYR A 194 8.30 2.78 21.16
CA TYR A 194 8.04 4.19 21.46
C TYR A 194 9.35 4.98 21.48
N ASN A 195 10.39 4.47 22.15
CA ASN A 195 11.70 5.11 22.18
C ASN A 195 12.36 5.17 20.78
N SER A 196 12.27 4.09 20.01
CA SER A 196 12.76 4.03 18.62
C SER A 196 12.05 5.03 17.71
N MET A 197 10.72 5.12 17.80
CA MET A 197 9.90 6.08 17.06
C MET A 197 10.18 7.52 17.48
N ARG A 198 10.38 7.79 18.77
CA ARG A 198 10.75 9.10 19.27
C ARG A 198 12.10 9.55 18.71
N HIS A 199 13.07 8.65 18.68
CA HIS A 199 14.39 8.93 18.10
C HIS A 199 14.30 9.17 16.58
N ALA A 200 13.52 8.35 15.87
CA ALA A 200 13.23 8.55 14.45
C ALA A 200 12.54 9.90 14.17
N ALA A 201 11.61 10.32 15.03
CA ALA A 201 10.95 11.61 14.96
C ALA A 201 11.96 12.76 15.11
N THR A 202 12.88 12.66 16.08
CA THR A 202 13.94 13.67 16.26
C THR A 202 14.80 13.82 15.02
N ILE A 203 15.21 12.70 14.39
CA ILE A 203 15.99 12.72 13.14
C ILE A 203 15.21 13.43 12.02
N VAL A 204 13.95 13.06 11.82
CA VAL A 204 13.11 13.62 10.74
C VAL A 204 12.80 15.09 10.95
N VAL A 205 12.54 15.52 12.19
CA VAL A 205 12.23 16.92 12.51
C VAL A 205 13.48 17.81 12.41
N SER A 206 14.67 17.26 12.68
CA SER A 206 15.93 18.01 12.65
C SER A 206 16.40 18.31 11.22
N SER A 207 16.07 17.47 10.23
CA SER A 207 16.39 17.72 8.83
C SER A 207 15.23 18.45 8.13
N PRO A 208 15.47 19.64 7.52
CA PRO A 208 14.42 20.38 6.83
C PRO A 208 13.85 19.59 5.64
N THR A 209 14.68 18.81 4.95
CA THR A 209 14.30 17.97 3.81
C THR A 209 13.42 16.80 4.26
N LEU A 210 13.81 16.08 5.32
CA LEU A 210 13.00 14.97 5.86
C LEU A 210 11.68 15.45 6.45
N LYS A 211 11.67 16.59 7.15
CA LYS A 211 10.44 17.24 7.64
C LYS A 211 9.51 17.61 6.49
N GLY A 212 10.05 18.19 5.42
CA GLY A 212 9.29 18.48 4.20
C GLY A 212 8.72 17.23 3.55
N MET A 213 9.53 16.17 3.40
CA MET A 213 9.09 14.89 2.83
C MET A 213 8.03 14.18 3.67
N SER A 214 8.08 14.33 5.00
CA SER A 214 7.03 13.84 5.90
C SER A 214 5.68 14.52 5.60
N LEU A 215 5.68 15.85 5.42
CA LEU A 215 4.47 16.60 5.04
C LEU A 215 3.96 16.22 3.64
N VAL A 216 4.87 16.14 2.65
CA VAL A 216 4.54 15.70 1.28
C VAL A 216 3.86 14.32 1.33
N SER A 217 4.46 13.38 2.05
CA SER A 217 3.96 12.00 2.17
C SER A 217 2.62 11.94 2.90
N PHE A 218 2.43 12.73 3.96
CA PHE A 218 1.17 12.80 4.69
C PHE A 218 0.02 13.25 3.79
N PHE A 219 0.16 14.41 3.13
CA PHE A 219 -0.92 14.99 2.33
C PHE A 219 -1.17 14.21 1.03
N TYR A 220 -0.12 13.65 0.43
CA TYR A 220 -0.28 12.77 -0.73
C TYR A 220 -1.06 11.51 -0.36
N GLU A 221 -0.67 10.82 0.72
CA GLU A 221 -1.35 9.59 1.13
C GLU A 221 -2.78 9.90 1.61
N LEU A 222 -3.00 11.04 2.28
CA LEU A 222 -4.33 11.47 2.70
C LEU A 222 -5.28 11.65 1.51
N GLY A 223 -4.79 12.19 0.39
CA GLY A 223 -5.58 12.29 -0.84
C GLY A 223 -5.74 10.93 -1.54
N MET A 224 -4.63 10.25 -1.82
CA MET A 224 -4.61 9.04 -2.65
C MET A 224 -5.32 7.85 -2.00
N SER A 225 -5.16 7.67 -0.68
CA SER A 225 -5.85 6.64 0.08
C SER A 225 -7.37 6.85 0.03
N GLY A 226 -7.80 8.10 0.11
CA GLY A 226 -9.20 8.51 0.04
C GLY A 226 -9.84 8.21 -1.31
N ILE A 227 -9.14 8.56 -2.38
CA ILE A 227 -9.57 8.20 -3.74
C ILE A 227 -9.66 6.69 -3.87
N SER A 228 -8.64 5.95 -3.44
CA SER A 228 -8.62 4.49 -3.52
C SER A 228 -9.76 3.84 -2.73
N GLY A 229 -10.20 4.45 -1.63
CA GLY A 229 -11.31 3.95 -0.81
C GLY A 229 -12.69 4.10 -1.44
N VAL A 230 -12.91 5.15 -2.25
CA VAL A 230 -14.26 5.49 -2.75
C VAL A 230 -14.40 5.39 -4.28
N LEU A 231 -13.30 5.32 -5.03
CA LEU A 231 -13.29 5.44 -6.49
C LEU A 231 -14.23 4.47 -7.19
N LEU A 232 -14.15 3.17 -6.87
CA LEU A 232 -14.96 2.17 -7.57
C LEU A 232 -16.46 2.32 -7.26
N TYR A 233 -16.81 2.67 -6.01
CA TYR A 233 -18.19 2.96 -5.63
C TYR A 233 -18.71 4.23 -6.32
N TYR A 234 -17.89 5.28 -6.41
CA TYR A 234 -18.21 6.48 -7.17
C TYR A 234 -18.45 6.16 -8.65
N LEU A 235 -17.56 5.39 -9.30
CA LEU A 235 -17.70 5.02 -10.70
C LEU A 235 -18.96 4.18 -10.95
N LYS A 236 -19.30 3.28 -10.03
CA LYS A 236 -20.56 2.53 -10.08
C LYS A 236 -21.77 3.48 -10.02
N ALA A 237 -21.79 4.36 -9.03
CA ALA A 237 -22.93 5.24 -8.77
C ALA A 237 -23.11 6.37 -9.80
N ALA A 238 -22.01 6.88 -10.36
CA ALA A 238 -22.03 7.98 -11.31
C ALA A 238 -22.25 7.49 -12.75
N PHE A 239 -21.66 6.35 -13.14
CA PHE A 239 -21.60 5.89 -14.53
C PHE A 239 -22.16 4.48 -14.77
N GLY A 240 -22.62 3.78 -13.71
CA GLY A 240 -23.14 2.42 -13.84
C GLY A 240 -22.05 1.39 -14.17
N PHE A 241 -20.81 1.66 -13.78
CA PHE A 241 -19.70 0.76 -14.10
C PHE A 241 -19.89 -0.61 -13.49
N ASN A 242 -19.54 -1.63 -14.26
CA ASN A 242 -19.50 -3.01 -13.82
C ASN A 242 -18.05 -3.47 -13.60
N LYS A 243 -17.92 -4.65 -13.01
CA LYS A 243 -16.67 -5.41 -12.85
C LYS A 243 -15.69 -5.31 -14.02
N ASN A 244 -16.16 -5.44 -15.28
CA ASN A 244 -15.26 -5.46 -16.43
C ASN A 244 -14.57 -4.09 -16.59
N GLN A 245 -15.33 -3.01 -16.48
CA GLN A 245 -14.80 -1.65 -16.57
C GLN A 245 -13.90 -1.30 -15.39
N PHE A 246 -14.22 -1.75 -14.17
CA PHE A 246 -13.31 -1.62 -13.03
C PHE A 246 -11.98 -2.32 -13.27
N SER A 247 -12.02 -3.55 -13.78
CA SER A 247 -10.83 -4.35 -14.05
C SER A 247 -9.98 -3.72 -15.17
N GLU A 248 -10.60 -3.16 -16.20
CA GLU A 248 -9.91 -2.42 -17.27
C GLU A 248 -9.16 -1.19 -16.75
N ILE A 249 -9.80 -0.37 -15.91
CA ILE A 249 -9.16 0.79 -15.29
C ILE A 249 -8.00 0.39 -14.39
N LEU A 250 -8.20 -0.59 -13.51
CA LEU A 250 -7.16 -1.06 -12.60
C LEU A 250 -5.98 -1.69 -13.37
N MET A 251 -6.27 -2.40 -14.46
CA MET A 251 -5.26 -2.94 -15.36
C MET A 251 -4.49 -1.82 -16.08
N MET A 252 -5.16 -0.78 -16.58
CA MET A 252 -4.53 0.35 -17.24
C MET A 252 -3.54 1.06 -16.32
N VAL A 253 -3.94 1.35 -15.09
CA VAL A 253 -3.06 1.93 -14.06
C VAL A 253 -1.91 0.97 -13.71
N GLY A 254 -2.21 -0.33 -13.57
CA GLY A 254 -1.23 -1.36 -13.23
C GLY A 254 -0.15 -1.57 -14.30
N ILE A 255 -0.53 -1.67 -15.57
CA ILE A 255 0.43 -1.75 -16.70
C ILE A 255 1.23 -0.46 -16.79
N GLY A 256 0.57 0.69 -16.66
CA GLY A 256 1.22 2.00 -16.63
C GLY A 256 2.27 2.07 -15.53
N SER A 257 1.96 1.58 -14.34
CA SER A 257 2.89 1.48 -13.21
C SER A 257 4.15 0.68 -13.55
N ILE A 258 4.00 -0.49 -14.19
CA ILE A 258 5.14 -1.34 -14.58
C ILE A 258 6.02 -0.63 -15.61
N VAL A 259 5.41 -0.11 -16.68
CA VAL A 259 6.13 0.62 -17.74
C VAL A 259 6.88 1.81 -17.15
N SER A 260 6.24 2.56 -16.26
CA SER A 260 6.85 3.74 -15.67
C SER A 260 8.03 3.43 -14.77
N GLN A 261 7.93 2.39 -13.94
CA GLN A 261 9.00 2.05 -13.01
C GLN A 261 10.20 1.39 -13.69
N ILE A 262 9.96 0.56 -14.73
CA ILE A 262 11.03 -0.19 -15.40
C ILE A 262 11.68 0.63 -16.53
N LEU A 263 10.89 1.38 -17.30
CA LEU A 263 11.38 2.07 -18.50
C LEU A 263 11.54 3.58 -18.26
N ILE A 264 10.46 4.24 -17.82
CA ILE A 264 10.41 5.71 -17.76
C ILE A 264 11.33 6.27 -16.67
N LEU A 265 11.27 5.70 -15.46
CA LEU A 265 12.01 6.18 -14.31
C LEU A 265 13.53 6.10 -14.52
N PRO A 266 14.12 4.96 -14.94
CA PRO A 266 15.57 4.89 -15.17
C PRO A 266 16.04 5.81 -16.30
N LEU A 267 15.20 6.06 -17.31
CA LEU A 267 15.53 6.94 -18.43
C LEU A 267 15.49 8.43 -18.04
N ILE A 268 14.48 8.84 -17.27
CA ILE A 268 14.25 10.26 -16.93
C ILE A 268 15.05 10.68 -15.70
N ASN A 269 15.27 9.79 -14.72
CA ASN A 269 15.99 10.12 -13.48
C ASN A 269 17.36 10.79 -13.69
N PRO A 270 18.26 10.32 -14.58
CA PRO A 270 19.54 10.98 -14.81
C PRO A 270 19.40 12.35 -15.51
N LEU A 271 18.28 12.63 -16.18
CA LEU A 271 18.07 13.85 -16.96
C LEU A 271 17.52 15.01 -16.11
N VAL A 272 16.54 14.74 -15.25
CA VAL A 272 15.79 15.79 -14.53
C VAL A 272 15.94 15.72 -13.00
N GLY A 273 16.43 14.61 -12.47
CA GLY A 273 16.58 14.37 -11.04
C GLY A 273 15.27 14.09 -10.29
N GLU A 274 15.41 13.58 -9.07
CA GLU A 274 14.31 13.04 -8.26
C GLU A 274 13.26 14.10 -7.87
N LYS A 275 13.69 15.34 -7.60
CA LYS A 275 12.76 16.43 -7.22
C LYS A 275 11.79 16.78 -8.35
N VAL A 276 12.28 16.81 -9.59
CA VAL A 276 11.44 17.11 -10.76
C VAL A 276 10.49 15.95 -11.03
N ILE A 277 10.96 14.70 -10.90
CA ILE A 277 10.11 13.50 -10.99
C ILE A 277 8.99 13.57 -9.93
N LEU A 278 9.32 13.89 -8.68
CA LEU A 278 8.32 14.03 -7.63
C LEU A 278 7.28 15.10 -7.95
N CYS A 279 7.71 16.30 -8.36
CA CYS A 279 6.78 17.39 -8.66
C CYS A 279 5.89 17.09 -9.87
N THR A 280 6.44 16.50 -10.92
CA THR A 280 5.67 16.10 -12.12
C THR A 280 4.69 14.96 -11.82
N ALA A 281 5.08 14.00 -10.99
CA ALA A 281 4.20 12.91 -10.55
C ALA A 281 3.08 13.42 -9.62
N LEU A 282 3.36 14.37 -8.73
CA LEU A 282 2.34 15.03 -7.91
C LEU A 282 1.37 15.87 -8.76
N LEU A 283 1.88 16.59 -9.77
CA LEU A 283 1.02 17.30 -10.72
C LEU A 283 0.11 16.34 -11.50
N SER A 284 0.65 15.20 -11.94
CA SER A 284 -0.14 14.13 -12.56
C SER A 284 -1.17 13.53 -11.60
N SER A 285 -0.87 13.46 -10.30
CA SER A 285 -1.80 12.99 -9.27
C SER A 285 -2.98 13.95 -9.10
N ILE A 286 -2.72 15.26 -9.17
CA ILE A 286 -3.76 16.30 -9.12
C ILE A 286 -4.66 16.20 -10.36
N ALA A 287 -4.07 16.04 -11.55
CA ALA A 287 -4.83 15.83 -12.79
C ALA A 287 -5.69 14.56 -12.71
N TYR A 288 -5.11 13.44 -12.24
CA TYR A 288 -5.81 12.18 -11.98
C TYR A 288 -7.04 12.40 -11.07
N ALA A 289 -6.87 13.08 -9.94
CA ALA A 289 -7.97 13.34 -9.01
C ALA A 289 -9.05 14.25 -9.60
N LEU A 290 -8.65 15.39 -10.19
CA LEU A 290 -9.60 16.36 -10.76
C LEU A 290 -10.39 15.79 -11.93
N VAL A 291 -9.75 15.07 -12.85
CA VAL A 291 -10.41 14.48 -14.02
C VAL A 291 -11.39 13.38 -13.59
N TYR A 292 -11.06 12.60 -12.54
CA TYR A 292 -12.03 11.66 -11.97
C TYR A 292 -13.21 12.36 -11.29
N GLY A 293 -12.93 13.36 -10.44
CA GLY A 293 -13.94 14.05 -9.65
C GLY A 293 -14.90 14.90 -10.47
N LEU A 294 -14.46 15.40 -11.62
CA LEU A 294 -15.23 16.23 -12.56
C LEU A 294 -15.66 15.47 -13.82
N ALA A 295 -15.62 14.13 -13.79
CA ALA A 295 -15.97 13.32 -14.94
C ALA A 295 -17.43 13.55 -15.37
N TRP A 296 -17.64 13.92 -16.65
CA TRP A 296 -18.96 14.17 -17.22
C TRP A 296 -19.46 13.03 -18.13
N ALA A 297 -18.57 12.09 -18.48
CA ALA A 297 -18.88 10.97 -19.36
C ALA A 297 -18.06 9.73 -18.98
N SER A 298 -18.58 8.55 -19.32
CA SER A 298 -18.00 7.24 -18.97
C SER A 298 -16.60 6.99 -19.54
N TRP A 299 -16.16 7.68 -20.58
CA TRP A 299 -14.78 7.54 -21.09
C TRP A 299 -13.76 8.37 -20.30
N VAL A 300 -14.20 9.40 -19.57
CA VAL A 300 -13.32 10.32 -18.81
C VAL A 300 -12.55 9.60 -17.69
N PRO A 301 -13.15 8.65 -16.93
CA PRO A 301 -12.41 7.74 -16.05
C PRO A 301 -11.19 7.06 -16.67
N TYR A 302 -11.29 6.61 -17.93
CA TYR A 302 -10.18 5.97 -18.63
C TYR A 302 -9.09 6.98 -19.02
N LEU A 303 -9.48 8.19 -19.43
CA LEU A 303 -8.52 9.29 -19.60
C LEU A 303 -7.81 9.59 -18.27
N SER A 304 -8.54 9.64 -17.17
CA SER A 304 -7.97 9.87 -15.85
C SER A 304 -6.96 8.78 -15.47
N ALA A 305 -7.31 7.51 -15.70
CA ALA A 305 -6.44 6.37 -15.47
C ALA A 305 -5.11 6.43 -16.24
N SER A 306 -5.05 7.13 -17.39
CA SER A 306 -3.80 7.33 -18.15
C SER A 306 -2.75 8.15 -17.40
N PHE A 307 -3.17 9.09 -16.55
CA PHE A 307 -2.27 9.79 -15.62
C PHE A 307 -1.65 8.84 -14.58
N GLY A 308 -2.20 7.63 -14.44
CA GLY A 308 -1.63 6.47 -13.74
C GLY A 308 -0.19 6.18 -14.08
N VAL A 309 0.17 6.35 -15.35
CA VAL A 309 1.54 6.14 -15.83
C VAL A 309 2.50 7.05 -15.05
N ILE A 310 2.19 8.33 -14.91
CA ILE A 310 3.14 9.30 -14.33
C ILE A 310 3.01 9.38 -12.81
N TYR A 311 1.78 9.39 -12.26
CA TYR A 311 1.58 9.60 -10.82
C TYR A 311 2.20 8.50 -9.95
N VAL A 312 2.29 7.27 -10.46
CA VAL A 312 2.88 6.15 -9.72
C VAL A 312 4.33 6.40 -9.31
N LEU A 313 5.04 7.30 -10.01
CA LEU A 313 6.41 7.68 -9.70
C LEU A 313 6.57 8.48 -8.40
N VAL A 314 5.49 8.94 -7.76
CA VAL A 314 5.55 9.63 -6.47
C VAL A 314 6.24 8.78 -5.40
N LYS A 315 5.90 7.49 -5.29
CA LYS A 315 6.46 6.59 -4.28
C LYS A 315 7.98 6.37 -4.44
N PRO A 316 8.50 5.92 -5.60
CA PRO A 316 9.94 5.74 -5.76
C PRO A 316 10.73 7.06 -5.65
N ALA A 317 10.21 8.18 -6.17
CA ALA A 317 10.86 9.48 -6.01
C ALA A 317 10.93 9.92 -4.54
N THR A 318 9.86 9.68 -3.78
CA THR A 318 9.83 9.92 -2.33
C THR A 318 10.88 9.10 -1.61
N TYR A 319 10.99 7.79 -1.90
CA TYR A 319 12.00 6.94 -1.30
C TYR A 319 13.43 7.36 -1.63
N ALA A 320 13.70 7.76 -2.87
CA ALA A 320 15.01 8.20 -3.30
C ALA A 320 15.45 9.49 -2.57
N ILE A 321 14.56 10.49 -2.47
CA ILE A 321 14.84 11.75 -1.77
C ILE A 321 15.08 11.50 -0.28
N ILE A 322 14.26 10.68 0.37
CA ILE A 322 14.44 10.34 1.80
C ILE A 322 15.77 9.60 2.01
N SER A 323 16.13 8.67 1.11
CA SER A 323 17.39 7.94 1.17
C SER A 323 18.60 8.87 1.07
N ARG A 324 18.55 9.90 0.23
CA ARG A 324 19.64 10.87 0.09
C ARG A 324 19.73 11.88 1.23
N ALA A 325 18.59 12.22 1.84
CA ALA A 325 18.51 13.17 2.94
C ALA A 325 18.80 12.54 4.33
N SER A 326 19.07 11.24 4.40
CA SER A 326 19.36 10.51 5.64
C SER A 326 20.72 9.81 5.59
N SER A 327 21.33 9.62 6.76
CA SER A 327 22.54 8.80 6.89
C SER A 327 22.19 7.31 6.69
N SER A 328 23.17 6.48 6.28
CA SER A 328 22.96 5.03 6.13
C SER A 328 22.47 4.36 7.42
N ALA A 329 22.90 4.85 8.59
CA ALA A 329 22.46 4.35 9.90
C ALA A 329 21.02 4.76 10.29
N ASP A 330 20.51 5.86 9.72
CA ASP A 330 19.21 6.42 10.07
C ASP A 330 18.14 6.26 8.98
N GLN A 331 18.52 5.83 7.77
CA GLN A 331 17.62 5.65 6.64
C GLN A 331 16.41 4.77 6.99
N GLY A 332 16.64 3.61 7.60
CA GLY A 332 15.56 2.71 8.03
C GLY A 332 14.62 3.35 9.06
N LYS A 333 15.16 4.17 9.97
CA LYS A 333 14.38 4.89 10.99
C LYS A 333 13.54 5.99 10.36
N ALA A 334 14.13 6.78 9.45
CA ALA A 334 13.43 7.85 8.74
C ALA A 334 12.28 7.30 7.89
N GLN A 335 12.53 6.22 7.13
CA GLN A 335 11.50 5.54 6.34
C GLN A 335 10.39 4.97 7.23
N ALA A 336 10.74 4.34 8.35
CA ALA A 336 9.75 3.82 9.30
C ALA A 336 8.87 4.93 9.90
N PHE A 337 9.46 6.09 10.22
CA PHE A 337 8.71 7.24 10.72
C PHE A 337 7.73 7.78 9.66
N ILE A 338 8.20 7.98 8.42
CA ILE A 338 7.37 8.48 7.31
C ILE A 338 6.26 7.47 6.97
N ALA A 339 6.53 6.17 6.98
CA ALA A 339 5.50 5.14 6.83
C ALA A 339 4.46 5.17 7.97
N GLY A 340 4.87 5.55 9.18
CA GLY A 340 3.97 5.81 10.30
C GLY A 340 3.06 7.02 10.04
N VAL A 341 3.62 8.12 9.52
CA VAL A 341 2.86 9.32 9.13
C VAL A 341 1.85 9.01 8.01
N GLN A 342 2.25 8.25 6.99
CA GLN A 342 1.36 7.74 5.94
C GLN A 342 0.25 6.86 6.52
N SER A 343 0.53 6.06 7.55
CA SER A 343 -0.48 5.22 8.20
C SER A 343 -1.53 6.04 8.96
N ILE A 344 -1.16 7.21 9.50
CA ILE A 344 -2.12 8.17 10.08
C ILE A 344 -2.98 8.78 8.97
N ALA A 345 -2.39 9.10 7.82
CA ALA A 345 -3.14 9.60 6.67
C ALA A 345 -4.15 8.55 6.14
N ASP A 346 -3.74 7.28 6.04
CA ASP A 346 -4.61 6.13 5.70
C ASP A 346 -5.77 5.97 6.69
N LEU A 347 -5.57 6.34 7.96
CA LEU A 347 -6.61 6.31 8.98
C LEU A 347 -7.59 7.46 8.79
N LEU A 348 -7.08 8.68 8.61
CA LEU A 348 -7.91 9.88 8.51
C LEU A 348 -8.66 9.99 7.19
N SER A 349 -8.12 9.42 6.12
CA SER A 349 -8.66 9.61 4.78
C SER A 349 -10.06 9.00 4.60
N PRO A 350 -10.31 7.71 4.90
CA PRO A 350 -11.65 7.12 4.73
C PRO A 350 -12.68 7.72 5.68
N LEU A 351 -12.27 8.21 6.87
CA LEU A 351 -13.14 8.91 7.82
C LEU A 351 -13.72 10.20 7.23
N ALA A 352 -12.96 10.93 6.41
CA ALA A 352 -13.43 12.14 5.76
C ALA A 352 -14.09 11.84 4.41
N MET A 353 -13.46 11.00 3.58
CA MET A 353 -13.84 10.82 2.18
C MET A 353 -15.07 9.93 2.00
N SER A 354 -15.28 8.92 2.85
CA SER A 354 -16.42 8.00 2.69
C SER A 354 -17.76 8.67 3.00
N PRO A 355 -17.93 9.39 4.14
CA PRO A 355 -19.16 10.14 4.40
C PRO A 355 -19.40 11.24 3.36
N LEU A 356 -18.34 11.94 2.93
CA LEU A 356 -18.45 12.99 1.93
C LEU A 356 -18.91 12.43 0.57
N THR A 357 -18.37 11.29 0.16
CA THR A 357 -18.82 10.60 -1.07
C THR A 357 -20.28 10.16 -0.93
N SER A 358 -20.65 9.59 0.21
CA SER A 358 -22.04 9.18 0.47
C SER A 358 -23.01 10.37 0.39
N TRP A 359 -22.62 11.54 0.90
CA TRP A 359 -23.47 12.73 0.88
C TRP A 359 -23.62 13.32 -0.53
N PHE A 360 -22.52 13.41 -1.29
CA PHE A 360 -22.57 13.94 -2.66
C PHE A 360 -23.16 12.98 -3.70
N LEU A 361 -23.32 11.70 -3.35
CA LEU A 361 -24.06 10.73 -4.14
C LEU A 361 -25.55 10.66 -3.77
N SER A 362 -25.97 11.20 -2.61
CA SER A 362 -27.38 11.21 -2.21
C SER A 362 -28.17 12.31 -2.90
N SER A 363 -29.50 12.26 -2.77
CA SER A 363 -30.41 13.31 -3.23
C SER A 363 -30.23 14.65 -2.52
N ASP A 364 -29.58 14.65 -1.35
CA ASP A 364 -29.44 15.81 -0.46
C ASP A 364 -28.12 16.58 -0.70
N ALA A 365 -27.46 16.31 -1.83
CA ALA A 365 -26.21 16.97 -2.18
C ALA A 365 -26.42 18.49 -2.35
N PRO A 366 -25.57 19.34 -1.76
CA PRO A 366 -25.74 20.79 -1.80
C PRO A 366 -25.55 21.38 -3.21
N PHE A 367 -24.82 20.68 -4.09
CA PHE A 367 -24.64 21.01 -5.50
C PHE A 367 -24.33 19.75 -6.29
N ASN A 368 -24.55 19.81 -7.62
CA ASN A 368 -24.38 18.67 -8.51
C ASN A 368 -22.90 18.40 -8.83
N CYS A 369 -22.20 17.70 -7.93
CA CYS A 369 -20.85 17.19 -8.16
C CYS A 369 -20.66 15.85 -7.43
N LYS A 370 -21.05 14.75 -8.07
CA LYS A 370 -20.98 13.40 -7.50
C LYS A 370 -19.55 12.99 -7.06
N GLY A 371 -18.53 13.51 -7.74
CA GLY A 371 -17.12 13.24 -7.47
C GLY A 371 -16.45 14.26 -6.54
N PHE A 372 -17.20 15.07 -5.81
CA PHE A 372 -16.65 16.16 -4.99
C PHE A 372 -15.63 15.69 -3.94
N SER A 373 -15.81 14.51 -3.34
CA SER A 373 -14.83 13.94 -2.41
C SER A 373 -13.45 13.71 -3.07
N ILE A 374 -13.43 13.26 -4.32
CA ILE A 374 -12.21 13.08 -5.11
C ILE A 374 -11.59 14.45 -5.46
N VAL A 375 -12.42 15.45 -5.75
CA VAL A 375 -11.96 16.84 -5.93
C VAL A 375 -11.33 17.38 -4.63
N LEU A 376 -11.94 17.12 -3.47
CA LEU A 376 -11.36 17.50 -2.19
C LEU A 376 -10.02 16.78 -1.94
N ALA A 377 -9.91 15.49 -2.27
CA ALA A 377 -8.64 14.76 -2.20
C ALA A 377 -7.54 15.39 -3.08
N SER A 378 -7.89 16.00 -4.22
CA SER A 378 -6.94 16.73 -5.07
C SER A 378 -6.33 17.95 -4.36
N SER A 379 -7.07 18.62 -3.48
CA SER A 379 -6.56 19.76 -2.69
C SER A 379 -5.44 19.33 -1.73
N CYS A 380 -5.54 18.14 -1.14
CA CYS A 380 -4.45 17.56 -0.35
C CYS A 380 -3.21 17.32 -1.22
N MET A 381 -3.38 16.84 -2.45
CA MET A 381 -2.28 16.65 -3.39
C MET A 381 -1.67 17.99 -3.84
N VAL A 382 -2.46 19.06 -3.97
CA VAL A 382 -1.96 20.43 -4.22
C VAL A 382 -1.09 20.91 -3.05
N ILE A 383 -1.51 20.68 -1.80
CA ILE A 383 -0.68 21.01 -0.62
C ILE A 383 0.62 20.21 -0.67
N SER A 384 0.55 18.91 -1.00
CA SER A 384 1.72 18.05 -1.16
C SER A 384 2.68 18.58 -2.24
N LEU A 385 2.16 19.01 -3.40
CA LEU A 385 2.96 19.62 -4.46
C LEU A 385 3.62 20.93 -3.99
N CYS A 386 2.87 21.80 -3.31
CA CYS A 386 3.41 23.05 -2.76
C CYS A 386 4.57 22.76 -1.79
N CYS A 387 4.38 21.82 -0.86
CA CYS A 387 5.44 21.37 0.04
C CYS A 387 6.65 20.80 -0.70
N ALA A 388 6.44 20.00 -1.76
CA ALA A 388 7.51 19.42 -2.57
C ALA A 388 8.31 20.50 -3.32
N CYS A 389 7.64 21.53 -3.86
CA CYS A 389 8.30 22.65 -4.53
C CYS A 389 9.21 23.44 -3.56
N MET A 390 8.79 23.59 -2.30
CA MET A 390 9.53 24.29 -1.24
C MET A 390 10.74 23.53 -0.70
N LEU A 391 10.95 22.26 -1.09
CA LEU A 391 12.14 21.50 -0.68
C LEU A 391 13.42 22.19 -1.19
N LYS A 392 14.36 22.47 -0.29
CA LYS A 392 15.65 23.04 -0.68
C LYS A 392 16.44 22.00 -1.48
N HIS A 393 17.15 22.45 -2.51
CA HIS A 393 18.01 21.58 -3.30
C HIS A 393 19.24 21.24 -2.45
N GLU A 394 19.26 20.05 -1.83
CA GLU A 394 20.49 19.53 -1.25
C GLU A 394 21.41 19.13 -2.40
N LYS A 395 22.50 19.90 -2.57
CA LYS A 395 23.60 19.51 -3.46
C LYS A 395 24.04 18.11 -3.02
N PRO A 396 24.27 17.17 -3.96
CA PRO A 396 24.80 15.86 -3.60
C PRO A 396 26.06 16.07 -2.77
N SER A 397 26.10 15.48 -1.58
CA SER A 397 27.31 15.39 -0.78
C SER A 397 28.37 14.77 -1.68
N LYS A 398 29.35 15.58 -2.11
CA LYS A 398 30.56 15.02 -2.72
C LYS A 398 31.10 14.10 -1.66
N ASN A 399 31.09 12.80 -1.94
CA ASN A 399 31.92 11.85 -1.21
C ASN A 399 33.31 12.47 -1.15
N ILE A 400 33.71 12.90 0.05
CA ILE A 400 35.11 13.13 0.35
C ILE A 400 35.67 11.72 0.30
N LEU A 401 36.10 11.30 -0.89
CA LEU A 401 37.19 10.34 -1.01
C LEU A 401 38.33 11.01 -0.25
N VAL A 402 38.46 10.61 1.01
CA VAL A 402 39.72 10.76 1.73
C VAL A 402 40.70 9.99 0.88
N ASP A 403 41.49 10.75 0.15
CA ASP A 403 42.69 10.30 -0.54
C ASP A 403 43.66 9.79 0.54
N ASN A 404 43.46 8.55 0.97
CA ASN A 404 44.51 7.78 1.63
C ASN A 404 45.45 7.33 0.51
N GLY A 405 46.24 8.29 0.01
CA GLY A 405 47.47 8.03 -0.70
C GLY A 405 48.50 7.46 0.27
N GLU A 406 48.32 6.22 0.71
CA GLU A 406 49.43 5.42 1.19
C GLU A 406 50.30 5.09 -0.03
N ASN A 407 51.47 5.72 -0.06
CA ASN A 407 52.59 5.36 -0.94
C ASN A 407 52.88 3.86 -0.78
N ILE A 408 52.36 3.05 -1.71
CA ILE A 408 52.87 1.69 -1.93
C ILE A 408 54.01 1.84 -2.94
N GLU A 409 55.23 1.93 -2.42
CA GLU A 409 56.43 1.67 -3.19
C GLU A 409 56.34 0.26 -3.79
N ALA A 410 56.35 0.17 -5.11
CA ALA A 410 56.48 -1.08 -5.83
C ALA A 410 57.92 -1.61 -5.68
N PRO A 411 58.15 -2.88 -5.29
CA PRO A 411 59.46 -3.48 -5.45
C PRO A 411 59.62 -3.91 -6.91
N LEU A 412 60.60 -3.30 -7.58
CA LEU A 412 61.21 -3.81 -8.80
C LEU A 412 61.70 -5.24 -8.54
N LEU A 413 61.26 -6.19 -9.35
CA LEU A 413 61.97 -7.45 -9.56
C LEU A 413 62.25 -7.62 -11.06
N SER A 414 63.56 -7.64 -11.32
CA SER A 414 64.29 -8.15 -12.48
C SER A 414 63.90 -9.55 -12.88
#